data_AF-A0A959QAC4-F1
#
_entry.id   AF-A0A959QAC4-F1
#
_cell.length_a   1.000
_cell.length_b   1.000
_cell.length_c   1.000
_cell.angle_alpha   90.00
_cell.angle_beta   90.00
_cell.angle_gamma   90.00
#
_symmetry.space_group_name_H-M   'P 1'
#
loop_
_entity.id
_entity.type
_entity.pdbx_description
1 polymer ?
#
loop_
_entity_poly.entity_id
_entity_poly.type
_entity_poly.pdbx_seq_one_letter_code
_entity_poly.pdbx_strand_id
1 'polypeptide(L)'
;TVARYYIPSNRSIQKNYEDRTAYSHDVLDRYESGELYSRDSIHLSDTTTYLTASGRKVFGGGGIIPDVFVPLDTSYLNDAFFHLRP
;
A
#
# COMPACT_ATOMS: atom_id res chain seq x y z
N THR A 1 14.91 -20.01 6.39
CA THR A 1 14.88 -18.57 6.73
C THR A 1 14.11 -17.84 5.66
N VAL A 2 13.27 -16.86 6.00
CA VAL A 2 12.59 -16.05 4.99
C VAL A 2 13.54 -14.92 4.58
N ALA A 3 13.70 -14.72 3.27
CA ALA A 3 14.56 -13.66 2.74
C ALA A 3 13.96 -12.28 3.06
N ARG A 4 14.83 -11.35 3.47
CA ARG A 4 14.46 -9.94 3.67
C ARG A 4 14.98 -9.10 2.51
N TYR A 5 14.14 -8.27 1.91
CA TYR A 5 14.52 -7.41 0.77
C TYR A 5 14.79 -5.98 1.23
N TYR A 6 16.02 -5.54 1.00
CA TYR A 6 16.49 -4.20 1.35
C TYR A 6 16.92 -3.44 0.09
N ILE A 7 16.68 -2.12 0.07
CA ILE A 7 17.32 -1.21 -0.88
C ILE A 7 18.71 -0.78 -0.35
N PRO A 8 19.60 -0.21 -1.19
CA PRO A 8 20.97 0.17 -0.78
C PRO A 8 21.05 1.09 0.45
N SER A 9 19.98 1.82 0.76
CA SER A 9 19.87 2.64 1.98
C SER A 9 19.59 1.82 3.26
N ASN A 10 19.72 0.49 3.20
CA ASN A 10 19.38 -0.45 4.27
C ASN A 10 17.92 -0.37 4.75
N ARG A 11 17.00 0.08 3.89
CA ARG A 11 15.56 0.11 4.16
C ARG A 11 14.91 -1.20 3.71
N SER A 12 14.20 -1.86 4.62
CA SER A 12 13.33 -2.99 4.26
C SER A 12 12.14 -2.47 3.44
N ILE A 13 11.87 -3.09 2.29
CA ILE A 13 10.72 -2.72 1.43
C ILE A 13 9.52 -3.64 1.62
N GLN A 14 9.69 -4.74 2.35
CA GLN A 14 8.63 -5.69 2.61
C GLN A 14 7.71 -5.17 3.71
N LYS A 15 6.39 -5.27 3.47
CA LYS A 15 5.39 -5.15 4.53
C LYS A 15 5.58 -6.28 5.55
N ASN A 16 5.27 -6.02 6.82
CA ASN A 16 5.33 -7.05 7.84
C ASN A 16 4.31 -8.16 7.55
N TYR A 17 4.76 -9.42 7.57
CA TYR A 17 3.96 -10.63 7.33
C TYR A 17 4.00 -11.60 8.52
N GLU A 18 4.54 -11.18 9.67
CA GLU A 18 4.59 -11.99 10.90
C GLU A 18 3.20 -12.35 11.40
N ASP A 19 2.30 -11.36 11.45
CA ASP A 19 0.88 -11.59 11.64
C ASP A 19 0.21 -11.82 10.28
N ARG A 20 -0.03 -13.09 9.97
CA ARG A 20 -0.69 -13.49 8.72
C ARG A 20 -2.13 -13.01 8.63
N THR A 21 -2.84 -12.90 9.75
CA THR A 21 -4.25 -12.47 9.77
C THR A 21 -4.36 -10.98 9.49
N ALA A 22 -3.53 -10.17 10.16
CA ALA A 22 -3.43 -8.74 9.85
C ALA A 22 -2.96 -8.52 8.41
N TYR A 23 -1.96 -9.28 7.95
CA TYR A 23 -1.49 -9.19 6.57
C TYR A 23 -2.58 -9.53 5.54
N SER A 24 -3.42 -10.53 5.81
CA SER A 24 -4.54 -10.86 4.92
C SER A 24 -5.68 -9.86 4.94
N HIS A 25 -5.96 -9.25 6.10
CA HIS A 25 -7.03 -8.25 6.26
C HIS A 25 -6.65 -6.85 5.78
N ASP A 26 -5.37 -6.58 5.57
CA ASP A 26 -4.87 -5.28 5.13
C ASP A 26 -5.62 -4.70 3.91
N VAL A 27 -6.00 -5.53 2.94
CA VAL A 27 -6.74 -5.05 1.76
C VAL A 27 -8.12 -4.53 2.15
N LEU A 28 -8.80 -5.19 3.09
CA LEU A 28 -10.07 -4.76 3.65
C LEU A 28 -9.90 -3.51 4.52
N ASP A 29 -8.87 -3.46 5.37
CA ASP A 29 -8.59 -2.29 6.20
C ASP A 29 -8.33 -1.03 5.34
N ARG A 30 -7.60 -1.18 4.23
CA ARG A 30 -7.34 -0.09 3.26
C ARG A 30 -8.59 0.31 2.49
N TYR A 31 -9.49 -0.63 2.23
CA TYR A 31 -10.79 -0.37 1.64
C TYR A 31 -11.67 0.45 2.60
N GLU A 32 -11.80 -0.01 3.85
CA GLU A 32 -12.65 0.60 4.88
C GLU A 32 -12.14 1.98 5.33
N SER A 33 -10.82 2.15 5.46
CA SER A 33 -10.19 3.44 5.81
C SER A 33 -10.27 4.49 4.70
N GLY A 34 -10.65 4.08 3.49
CA GLY A 34 -10.74 4.97 2.33
C GLY A 34 -9.42 5.13 1.57
N GLU A 35 -8.35 4.43 1.97
CA GLU A 35 -7.01 4.53 1.37
C GLU A 35 -7.01 4.17 -0.11
N LEU A 36 -7.89 3.26 -0.53
CA LEU A 36 -8.03 2.88 -1.95
C LEU A 36 -8.72 3.96 -2.80
N TYR A 37 -9.36 4.96 -2.20
CA TYR A 37 -10.14 5.97 -2.91
C TYR A 37 -9.52 7.36 -2.86
N SER A 38 -8.87 7.71 -1.74
CA SER A 38 -8.28 9.03 -1.55
C SER A 38 -6.83 8.92 -1.09
N ARG A 39 -5.97 9.73 -1.72
CA ARG A 39 -4.56 9.87 -1.33
C ARG A 39 -4.40 10.35 0.10
N ASP A 40 -5.28 11.24 0.55
CA ASP A 40 -5.19 11.86 1.88
C ASP A 40 -5.55 10.87 3.00
N SER A 41 -6.16 9.73 2.65
CA SER A 41 -6.47 8.64 3.58
C SER A 41 -5.30 7.67 3.79
N ILE A 42 -4.15 7.86 3.14
CA ILE A 42 -2.95 7.03 3.33
C ILE A 42 -2.29 7.40 4.67
N HIS A 43 -2.33 6.46 5.62
CA HIS A 43 -1.72 6.64 6.93
C HIS A 43 -0.29 6.10 6.97
N LEU A 44 0.67 7.01 7.16
CA LEU A 44 2.08 6.66 7.39
C LEU A 44 2.27 6.25 8.85
N SER A 45 2.41 4.95 9.11
CA SER A 45 2.59 4.42 10.47
C SER A 45 4.00 4.56 11.03
N ASP A 46 5.01 4.73 10.19
CA ASP A 46 6.42 4.77 10.60
C ASP A 46 7.06 6.13 10.31
N THR A 47 7.74 6.67 11.31
CA THR A 47 8.45 7.95 11.26
C THR A 47 9.92 7.79 10.85
N THR A 48 10.42 6.55 10.80
CA THR A 48 11.79 6.24 10.41
C THR A 48 12.02 6.69 8.97
N THR A 49 12.99 7.57 8.78
CA THR A 49 13.26 8.18 7.48
C THR A 49 14.51 7.56 6.85
N TYR A 50 14.45 7.26 5.55
CA TYR A 50 15.56 6.82 4.72
C TYR A 50 15.69 7.72 3.49
N LEU A 51 16.85 7.67 2.83
CA LEU A 51 17.11 8.38 1.58
C LEU A 51 17.40 7.37 0.47
N THR A 52 16.76 7.52 -0.68
CA THR A 52 17.12 6.77 -1.88
C THR A 52 18.51 7.20 -2.38
N ALA A 53 19.12 6.43 -3.27
CA ALA A 53 20.37 6.82 -3.93
C ALA A 53 20.27 8.19 -4.65
N SER A 54 19.07 8.56 -5.09
CA SER A 54 18.75 9.86 -5.70
C SER A 54 18.39 10.97 -4.70
N GLY A 55 18.51 10.72 -3.39
CA GLY A 55 18.25 11.72 -2.34
C GLY A 55 16.78 11.93 -1.98
N ARG A 56 15.84 11.14 -2.53
CA ARG A 56 14.42 11.22 -2.18
C ARG A 56 14.19 10.66 -0.77
N LYS A 57 13.43 11.40 0.03
CA LYS A 57 12.97 10.96 1.35
C LYS A 57 11.92 9.87 1.22
N VAL A 58 12.14 8.73 1.86
CA VAL A 58 11.19 7.62 1.94
C VAL A 58 11.09 7.14 3.39
N PHE A 59 9.96 6.55 3.77
CA PHE A 59 9.69 6.15 5.15
C PHE A 59 9.84 4.64 5.32
N GLY A 60 10.31 4.21 6.49
CA GLY A 60 10.32 2.81 6.93
C GLY A 60 8.91 2.25 7.05
N GLY A 61 8.80 0.95 7.32
CA GLY A 61 7.52 0.33 7.63
C GLY A 61 6.49 0.39 6.48
N GLY A 62 5.32 -0.22 6.69
CA GLY A 62 4.15 -0.07 5.81
C GLY A 62 4.23 -0.68 4.39
N GLY A 63 5.43 -0.98 3.87
CA GLY A 63 5.63 -1.46 2.50
C GLY A 63 6.10 -0.36 1.55
N ILE A 64 5.77 -0.49 0.26
CA ILE A 64 6.08 0.52 -0.76
C ILE A 64 4.90 1.47 -0.89
N ILE A 65 5.16 2.76 -0.74
CA ILE A 65 4.18 3.82 -0.98
C ILE A 65 4.41 4.37 -2.38
N PRO A 66 3.38 4.41 -3.23
CA PRO A 66 3.53 4.87 -4.60
C PRO A 66 3.71 6.39 -4.64
N ASP A 67 4.54 6.87 -5.57
CA ASP A 67 4.68 8.31 -5.84
C ASP A 67 3.44 8.89 -6.52
N VAL A 68 2.77 8.07 -7.34
CA VAL A 68 1.54 8.40 -8.06
C VAL A 68 0.40 7.59 -7.45
N PHE A 69 -0.57 8.28 -6.87
CA PHE A 69 -1.77 7.64 -6.36
C PHE A 69 -2.68 7.24 -7.52
N VAL A 70 -3.09 5.98 -7.54
CA VAL A 70 -4.08 5.44 -8.48
C VAL A 70 -5.25 4.93 -7.66
N PRO A 71 -6.43 5.58 -7.72
CA PRO A 71 -7.60 5.13 -6.97
C PRO A 71 -8.15 3.83 -7.55
N LEU A 72 -8.91 3.11 -6.73
CA LEU A 72 -9.69 1.96 -7.14
C LEU A 72 -10.73 2.37 -8.20
N ASP A 73 -10.67 1.75 -9.37
CA ASP A 73 -11.66 1.95 -10.43
C ASP A 73 -12.97 1.24 -10.08
N THR A 74 -14.02 2.03 -9.83
CA THR A 74 -15.36 1.55 -9.53
C THR A 74 -16.32 1.69 -10.71
N SER A 75 -15.85 2.08 -11.89
CA SER A 75 -16.69 2.30 -13.08
C SER A 75 -17.48 1.06 -13.47
N TYR A 76 -16.93 -0.13 -13.22
CA TYR A 76 -17.55 -1.43 -13.46
C TYR A 76 -18.39 -1.95 -12.29
N LEU A 77 -18.46 -1.23 -11.18
CA LEU A 77 -19.24 -1.56 -9.98
C LEU A 77 -20.55 -0.76 -9.96
N ASN A 78 -21.25 -0.73 -11.09
CA ASN A 78 -22.56 -0.11 -11.17
C ASN A 78 -23.60 -1.10 -11.74
N ASP A 79 -24.85 -0.96 -11.29
CA ASP A 79 -25.93 -1.88 -11.64
C ASP A 79 -26.12 -1.99 -13.15
N ALA A 80 -26.06 -0.88 -13.88
CA ALA A 80 -26.23 -0.89 -15.33
C ALA A 80 -25.17 -1.75 -16.03
N PHE A 81 -23.90 -1.68 -15.60
CA PHE A 81 -22.83 -2.52 -16.13
C PHE A 81 -23.03 -4.00 -15.78
N PHE A 82 -23.45 -4.32 -14.55
CA PHE A 82 -23.73 -5.70 -14.16
C PHE A 82 -24.85 -6.34 -14.97
N HIS A 83 -25.91 -5.58 -15.29
CA HIS A 83 -27.03 -6.07 -16.11
C HIS A 83 -26.65 -6.27 -17.59
N LEU A 84 -25.59 -5.62 -18.08
CA LEU A 84 -25.10 -5.73 -19.45
C LEU A 84 -24.03 -6.82 -19.63
N ARG A 85 -23.59 -7.46 -18.54
CA ARG A 85 -22.65 -8.58 -18.59
C ARG A 85 -23.40 -9.85 -19.04
N PRO A 86 -22.95 -10.54 -20.10
CA PRO A 86 -23.59 -11.76 -20.59
C PRO A 86 -23.45 -12.95 -19.63
#